data_AF-A0A958AGM3-F1
#
_entry.id   AF-A0A958AGM3-F1
#
_cell.length_a   1.000
_cell.length_b   1.000
_cell.length_c   1.000
_cell.angle_alpha   90.00
_cell.angle_beta   90.00
_cell.angle_gamma   90.00
#
_symmetry.space_group_name_H-M   'P 1'
#
loop_
_entity.id
_entity.type
_entity.pdbx_description
1 polymer ?
#
loop_
_entity_poly.entity_id
_entity_poly.type
_entity_poly.pdbx_seq_one_letter_code
_entity_poly.pdbx_strand_id
1 'polypeptide(L)'
;VTGLSPHFPILKEFQDASYLQRYDLLCQRLVQEQLYTTAALIASPRTAIETAEFSGLSAMTDLKTFVTSLAGHIAAEAARLEDAPR
;
A
#
# COMPACT_ATOMS: atom_id res chain seq x y z
N VAL A 1 1.07 21.11 -10.65
CA VAL A 1 2.53 21.11 -10.83
C VAL A 1 2.83 20.26 -12.05
N THR A 2 3.14 20.88 -13.18
CA THR A 2 3.62 20.17 -14.37
C THR A 2 5.02 19.66 -14.06
N GLY A 3 5.19 18.34 -13.97
CA GLY A 3 6.47 17.73 -13.63
C GLY A 3 7.48 17.96 -14.73
N LEU A 4 8.39 18.91 -14.55
CA LEU A 4 9.54 19.10 -15.43
C LEU A 4 10.77 18.56 -14.71
N SER A 5 11.32 17.44 -15.21
CA SER A 5 12.62 16.92 -14.78
C SER A 5 13.67 17.38 -15.80
N PRO A 6 14.55 18.33 -15.45
CA PRO A 6 15.47 18.95 -16.42
C PRO A 6 16.62 18.03 -16.85
N HIS A 7 16.88 16.95 -16.11
CA HIS A 7 18.05 16.08 -16.33
C HIS A 7 17.69 14.68 -16.82
N PHE A 8 16.48 14.19 -16.53
CA PHE A 8 16.05 12.84 -16.91
C PHE A 8 14.60 12.82 -17.37
N PRO A 9 14.27 12.08 -18.45
CA PRO A 9 12.89 11.94 -18.87
C PRO A 9 12.08 11.24 -17.77
N ILE A 10 10.87 11.76 -17.53
CA ILE A 10 9.92 11.15 -16.61
C ILE A 10 9.35 9.89 -17.28
N LEU A 11 9.33 8.76 -16.56
CA LEU A 11 8.69 7.54 -17.05
C LEU A 11 7.20 7.81 -17.32
N LYS A 12 6.66 7.16 -18.36
CA LYS A 12 5.29 7.41 -18.84
C LYS A 12 4.22 7.28 -17.74
N GLU A 13 4.38 6.30 -16.86
CA GLU A 13 3.50 6.05 -15.69
C GLU A 13 3.51 7.17 -14.64
N PHE A 14 4.48 8.08 -14.68
CA PHE A 14 4.61 9.21 -13.76
C PHE A 14 4.26 10.56 -14.39
N GLN A 15 3.97 10.59 -15.70
CA GLN A 15 3.44 11.79 -16.34
C GLN A 15 2.05 12.11 -15.79
N ASP A 16 1.86 13.36 -15.36
CA ASP A 16 0.64 13.89 -14.73
C ASP A 16 0.13 13.13 -13.48
N ALA A 17 0.90 12.16 -12.99
CA ALA A 17 0.58 11.42 -11.77
C ALA A 17 0.78 12.30 -10.53
N SER A 18 -0.28 12.42 -9.73
CA SER A 18 -0.24 12.96 -8.38
C SER A 18 0.70 12.14 -7.48
N TYR A 19 1.16 12.75 -6.38
CA TYR A 19 1.98 12.03 -5.39
C TYR A 19 1.31 10.75 -4.89
N LEU A 20 0.00 10.78 -4.62
CA LEU A 20 -0.72 9.58 -4.19
C LEU A 20 -0.68 8.47 -5.25
N GLN A 21 -0.88 8.79 -6.52
CA GLN A 21 -0.77 7.80 -7.62
C GLN A 21 0.64 7.21 -7.74
N ARG A 22 1.68 8.00 -7.46
CA ARG A 22 3.07 7.51 -7.45
C ARG A 22 3.32 6.52 -6.31
N TYR A 23 2.79 6.80 -5.12
CA TYR A 23 2.87 5.87 -3.99
C TYR A 23 2.07 4.59 -4.24
N ASP A 24 0.91 4.72 -4.87
CA ASP A 24 0.10 3.55 -5.23
C ASP A 24 0.89 2.62 -6.17
N LEU A 25 1.47 3.17 -7.25
CA LEU A 25 2.29 2.38 -8.17
C LEU A 25 3.50 1.72 -7.47
N LEU A 26 4.14 2.41 -6.54
CA LEU A 26 5.22 1.84 -5.73
C LEU A 26 4.73 0.63 -4.93
N CYS A 27 3.66 0.78 -4.15
CA CYS A 27 3.08 -0.31 -3.37
C CYS A 27 2.67 -1.50 -4.25
N GLN A 28 2.09 -1.20 -5.42
CA GLN A 28 1.72 -2.22 -6.39
C GLN A 28 2.94 -3.03 -6.88
N ARG A 29 4.04 -2.36 -7.24
CA ARG A 29 5.28 -3.03 -7.67
C ARG A 29 5.92 -3.85 -6.56
N LEU A 30 5.99 -3.33 -5.35
CA LEU A 30 6.55 -4.05 -4.20
C LEU A 30 5.83 -5.40 -3.96
N VAL A 31 4.51 -5.43 -4.13
CA VAL A 31 3.72 -6.67 -3.99
C VAL A 31 3.89 -7.58 -5.20
N GLN A 32 3.82 -7.04 -6.43
CA GLN A 32 3.97 -7.82 -7.67
C GLN A 32 5.35 -8.47 -7.80
N GLU A 33 6.40 -7.79 -7.36
CA GLU A 33 7.78 -8.28 -7.36
C GLU A 33 8.11 -9.14 -6.14
N GLN A 34 7.10 -9.48 -5.31
CA GLN A 34 7.23 -10.31 -4.11
C GLN A 34 8.23 -9.78 -3.07
N LEU A 35 8.51 -8.48 -3.09
CA LEU A 35 9.31 -7.82 -2.05
C LEU A 35 8.49 -7.62 -0.76
N TYR A 36 7.17 -7.52 -0.91
CA TYR A 36 6.19 -7.43 0.18
C TYR A 36 5.04 -8.41 -0.09
N THR A 37 4.51 -9.04 0.96
CA THR A 37 3.35 -9.94 0.82
C THR A 37 2.07 -9.18 0.49
N THR A 38 1.86 -8.03 1.12
CA THR A 38 0.71 -7.15 0.90
C THR A 38 1.10 -5.71 1.28
N ALA A 39 0.40 -4.73 0.71
CA ALA A 39 0.56 -3.31 1.04
C ALA A 39 -0.80 -2.61 1.09
N ALA A 40 -0.91 -1.53 1.86
CA ALA A 40 -2.09 -0.67 1.87
C ALA A 40 -1.68 0.80 1.75
N LEU A 41 -2.38 1.55 0.90
CA LEU A 41 -2.23 3.00 0.79
C LEU A 41 -3.53 3.69 1.19
N ILE A 42 -3.45 4.48 2.26
CA ILE A 42 -4.60 5.21 2.82
C ILE A 42 -4.41 6.70 2.54
N ALA A 43 -5.42 7.32 1.93
CA ALA A 43 -5.51 8.76 1.75
C ALA A 43 -6.68 9.31 2.57
N SER A 44 -6.42 10.36 3.33
CA SER A 44 -7.44 11.07 4.11
C SER A 44 -7.35 12.57 3.81
N PRO A 45 -8.48 13.26 3.54
CA PRO A 45 -8.46 14.70 3.37
C PRO A 45 -8.14 15.37 4.71
N ARG A 46 -7.48 16.52 4.67
CA ARG A 46 -7.08 17.26 5.90
C ARG A 46 -8.26 17.62 6.81
N THR A 47 -9.46 17.70 6.26
CA THR A 47 -10.70 18.03 6.98
C THR A 47 -11.28 16.85 7.76
N ALA A 48 -10.81 15.62 7.53
CA ALA A 48 -11.38 14.40 8.12
C ALA A 48 -10.90 14.09 9.56
N ILE A 49 -10.40 15.10 10.29
CA ILE A 49 -9.87 14.92 11.66
C ILE A 49 -10.95 14.36 12.60
N GLU A 50 -12.18 14.85 12.49
CA GLU A 50 -13.29 14.45 13.36
C GLU A 50 -14.14 13.31 12.77
N THR A 51 -14.15 13.15 11.44
CA THR A 51 -14.98 12.15 10.75
C THR A 51 -14.27 10.82 10.54
N ALA A 52 -12.94 10.79 10.67
CA ALA A 52 -12.09 9.63 10.37
C ALA A 52 -12.25 9.10 8.93
N GLU A 53 -12.73 9.94 8.01
CA GLU A 53 -12.87 9.57 6.60
C GLU A 53 -11.50 9.30 5.96
N PHE A 54 -11.43 8.19 5.25
CA PHE A 54 -10.28 7.82 4.44
C PHE A 54 -10.74 7.08 3.19
N SER A 55 -9.81 6.93 2.24
CA SER A 55 -10.00 6.26 0.97
C SER A 55 -8.76 5.47 0.59
N GLY A 56 -8.96 4.37 -0.14
CA GLY A 56 -7.89 3.67 -0.86
C GLY A 56 -7.78 4.17 -2.30
N LEU A 57 -6.69 3.84 -2.97
CA LEU A 57 -6.47 4.20 -4.39
C LEU A 57 -6.70 3.04 -5.35
N SER A 58 -6.40 1.81 -4.94
CA SER A 58 -6.60 0.62 -5.76
C SER A 58 -7.05 -0.57 -4.90
N ALA A 59 -7.71 -1.54 -5.54
CA ALA A 59 -8.08 -2.79 -4.87
C ALA A 59 -6.85 -3.62 -4.42
N MET A 60 -5.71 -3.44 -5.09
CA MET A 60 -4.47 -4.16 -4.78
C MET A 60 -3.71 -3.55 -3.58
N THR A 61 -4.01 -2.29 -3.25
CA THR A 61 -3.44 -1.54 -2.12
C THR A 61 -4.51 -1.21 -1.07
N ASP A 62 -5.49 -2.10 -0.93
CA ASP A 62 -6.65 -1.92 -0.07
C ASP A 62 -6.37 -2.31 1.40
N LEU A 63 -6.86 -1.48 2.34
CA LEU A 63 -6.67 -1.69 3.77
C LEU A 63 -7.32 -2.98 4.28
N LYS A 64 -8.50 -3.35 3.78
CA LYS A 64 -9.21 -4.56 4.23
C LYS A 64 -8.42 -5.80 3.83
N THR A 65 -7.90 -5.83 2.60
CA THR A 65 -7.04 -6.91 2.11
C THR A 65 -5.77 -7.02 2.96
N PHE A 66 -5.12 -5.90 3.24
CA PHE A 66 -3.91 -5.87 4.08
C PHE A 66 -4.16 -6.42 5.48
N VAL A 67 -5.20 -5.94 6.19
CA VAL A 67 -5.51 -6.39 7.55
C VAL A 67 -5.91 -7.86 7.58
N THR A 68 -6.66 -8.32 6.57
CA THR A 68 -7.05 -9.73 6.45
C THR A 68 -5.82 -10.63 6.26
N SER A 69 -4.90 -10.25 5.38
CA SER A 69 -3.64 -10.97 5.17
C SER A 69 -2.78 -10.99 6.43
N LEU A 70 -2.66 -9.85 7.13
CA LEU A 70 -1.89 -9.75 8.37
C LEU A 70 -2.49 -10.63 9.48
N ALA A 71 -3.81 -10.61 9.66
CA ALA A 71 -4.48 -11.46 10.63
C ALA A 71 -4.24 -12.95 10.34
N GLY A 72 -4.32 -13.35 9.07
CA GLY A 72 -3.99 -14.71 8.63
C GLY A 72 -2.54 -15.10 8.95
N HIS A 73 -1.57 -14.21 8.72
CA HIS A 73 -0.18 -14.43 9.10
C HIS A 73 -0.02 -14.64 10.61
N ILE A 74 -0.62 -13.76 11.42
CA ILE A 74 -0.55 -13.86 12.88
C ILE A 74 -1.14 -15.18 13.37
N ALA A 75 -2.34 -15.56 12.87
CA ALA A 75 -2.99 -16.80 13.26
C ALA A 75 -2.13 -18.03 12.91
N ALA A 76 -1.51 -18.03 11.73
CA ALA A 76 -0.63 -19.11 11.30
C ALA A 76 0.66 -19.20 12.15
N GLU A 77 1.26 -18.07 12.53
CA GLU A 77 2.42 -18.06 13.44
C GLU A 77 2.05 -18.52 14.85
N ALA A 78 0.89 -18.09 15.38
CA ALA A 78 0.43 -18.50 16.69
C ALA A 78 0.25 -20.02 16.80
N ALA A 79 -0.38 -20.65 15.80
CA ALA A 79 -0.56 -22.10 15.76
C ALA A 79 0.78 -22.86 15.73
N ARG A 80 1.79 -22.35 15.02
CA ARG A 80 3.14 -22.97 14.99
C ARG A 80 3.82 -22.96 16.35
N LEU A 81 3.61 -21.92 17.14
CA LEU A 81 4.20 -21.81 18.48
C LEU A 81 3.54 -22.75 19.49
N GLU A 82 2.25 -23.05 19.33
CA GLU A 82 1.54 -24.03 20.17
C GLU A 82 2.01 -25.46 19.91
N ASP A 83 2.33 -25.80 18.66
CA ASP A 83 2.80 -27.12 18.25
C ASP A 83 4.32 -27.34 18.49
N ALA A 84 5.07 -26.31 18.89
CA ALA A 84 6.50 -26.43 19.16
C ALA A 84 6.74 -27.16 20.50
N PRO A 85 7.62 -28.19 20.54
CA PRO A 85 7.95 -28.87 21.78
C PRO A 85 8.61 -27.89 22.76
N ARG A 86 8.08 -27.83 23.99
CA ARG A 86 8.62 -27.01 25.09
C ARG A 86 9.93 -27.58 25.63
#